data_AF-A0A671V474-F1
#
_entry.id   AF-A0A671V474-F1
#
_cell.length_a   1.000
_cell.length_b   1.000
_cell.length_c   1.000
_cell.angle_alpha   90.00
_cell.angle_beta   90.00
_cell.angle_gamma   90.00
#
_symmetry.space_group_name_H-M   'P 1'
#
loop_
_entity.id
_entity.type
_entity.pdbx_description
1 polymer ?
#
loop_
_entity_poly.entity_id
_entity_poly.type
_entity_poly.pdbx_seq_one_letter_code
_entity_poly.pdbx_strand_id
1 'polypeptide(L)'
;MSKIRKMSIQGVRSFGIEDKDNQVITFFDPLTVLVGPNGAGKTTIIECLKYATSGDMPPGSKGSSFVHDPKDAHETEVRAQIRLLFTDANGEKMSVQRAMSCTMKGKTYTFKSLEQVIVRMKDGKKMSLSSKCGEIDREMISALGVSKPVLNNVIFCHQEDSNWPLSEGKALKEKFDSIFAATKYIKALETMRQLRLKKGHTVRECQMELRYLKQNKEKAQQIRETVATKEAQLMSSKDSIQQIENQIDPLENRLNDIDMKLGKVMKFDNDIKALDSRKKQMEEDNKELEETMEQVFQGSDEQLLEIYQNHQRTVKEKERRLTDCQKELEKASRECQRLNRVKADLLMEQGRLQLEADRHTDNIKNRDNEVRSLSSYLEMEGYDRLPFSTLQLESFHRQVKQRLEQENQTASQVMADFQEKEQQKQQSIDEMRDKKTGLERTVELKRDLQGKKQQELRNFRTELQRLEGSSSRLQELESELSKAERELQSTVQNSNVEELKAEVVELQREKAELDRTQRHLDKEMETLNTHTTARTQMDMLTRDKTEKEEQVRKIKSRHNEDLVSLLGYFPNKRQLEDWIYAKSKEVNATRDRLAKLKHVREAAGAGSRNTEDFISCSKTVHK
;
A
#
# COMPACT_ATOMS: atom_id res chain seq x y z
N MET A 1 3.07 -38.08 16.99
CA MET A 1 2.66 -37.97 18.42
C MET A 1 3.83 -37.44 19.21
N SER A 2 3.64 -36.33 19.91
CA SER A 2 4.66 -35.72 20.77
C SER A 2 5.00 -36.58 21.98
N LYS A 3 6.25 -36.53 22.46
CA LYS A 3 6.71 -37.27 23.64
C LYS A 3 7.74 -36.48 24.45
N ILE A 4 7.53 -36.30 25.76
CA ILE A 4 8.62 -35.84 26.64
C ILE A 4 9.71 -36.93 26.74
N ARG A 5 10.98 -36.52 26.82
CA ARG A 5 12.12 -37.45 26.82
C ARG A 5 13.04 -37.27 28.02
N LYS A 6 13.44 -36.04 28.32
CA LYS A 6 14.39 -35.76 29.40
C LYS A 6 14.17 -34.35 29.95
N MET A 7 14.24 -34.15 31.25
CA MET A 7 14.18 -32.82 31.88
C MET A 7 15.35 -32.62 32.84
N SER A 8 15.89 -31.42 32.87
CA SER A 8 16.88 -30.95 33.85
C SER A 8 16.24 -29.82 34.68
N ILE A 9 16.44 -29.86 36.00
CA ILE A 9 15.92 -28.90 36.98
C ILE A 9 17.06 -28.42 37.88
N GLN A 10 17.21 -27.11 38.03
CA GLN A 10 18.20 -26.46 38.89
C GLN A 10 17.57 -25.21 39.53
N GLY A 11 17.79 -24.98 40.82
CA GLY A 11 17.32 -23.80 41.56
C GLY A 11 15.80 -23.68 41.76
N VAL A 12 15.03 -24.77 41.63
CA VAL A 12 13.55 -24.76 41.76
C VAL A 12 13.14 -25.44 43.07
N ARG A 13 12.49 -24.70 43.99
CA ARG A 13 12.13 -25.15 45.35
C ARG A 13 13.26 -25.95 46.02
N SER A 14 13.10 -27.26 46.21
CA SER A 14 14.07 -28.15 46.87
C SER A 14 15.23 -28.61 45.98
N PHE A 15 15.25 -28.25 44.70
CA PHE A 15 16.39 -28.51 43.80
C PHE A 15 17.44 -27.41 44.00
N GLY A 16 18.67 -27.82 44.34
CA GLY A 16 19.78 -26.92 44.66
C GLY A 16 20.22 -26.04 43.49
N ILE A 17 21.03 -25.03 43.80
CA ILE A 17 21.40 -23.96 42.87
C ILE A 17 22.72 -24.24 42.13
N GLU A 18 23.64 -25.00 42.73
CA GLU A 18 24.94 -25.30 42.12
C GLU A 18 24.81 -26.30 40.97
N ASP A 19 25.77 -26.28 40.03
CA ASP A 19 25.75 -27.20 38.88
C ASP A 19 25.87 -28.68 39.29
N LYS A 20 26.44 -28.96 40.47
CA LYS A 20 26.47 -30.30 41.09
C LYS A 20 25.08 -30.80 41.51
N ASP A 21 24.15 -29.88 41.79
CA ASP A 21 22.81 -30.18 42.30
C ASP A 21 21.77 -30.36 41.16
N ASN A 22 22.14 -30.05 39.91
CA ASN A 22 21.28 -30.11 38.73
C ASN A 22 20.70 -31.52 38.52
N GLN A 23 19.41 -31.70 38.81
CA GLN A 23 18.76 -33.01 38.75
C GLN A 23 18.22 -33.30 37.35
N VAL A 24 18.47 -34.52 36.87
CA VAL A 24 18.25 -34.92 35.48
C VAL A 24 17.35 -36.16 35.41
N ILE A 25 16.11 -35.95 34.95
CA ILE A 25 15.04 -36.96 34.91
C ILE A 25 14.86 -37.42 33.46
N THR A 26 14.79 -38.74 33.24
CA THR A 26 14.49 -39.33 31.93
C THR A 26 13.09 -39.94 31.96
N PHE A 27 12.30 -39.72 30.90
CA PHE A 27 10.94 -40.20 30.77
C PHE A 27 10.87 -41.39 29.82
N PHE A 28 10.22 -42.46 30.28
CA PHE A 28 10.12 -43.75 29.61
C PHE A 28 8.73 -43.98 29.02
N ASP A 29 8.70 -44.61 27.85
CA ASP A 29 7.50 -45.12 27.21
C ASP A 29 7.17 -46.53 27.76
N PRO A 30 5.91 -46.87 28.09
CA PRO A 30 4.72 -46.02 28.19
C PRO A 30 4.52 -45.39 29.58
N LEU A 31 5.29 -45.80 30.59
CA LEU A 31 5.09 -45.44 32.00
C LEU A 31 6.41 -44.98 32.63
N THR A 32 6.35 -43.89 33.40
CA THR A 32 7.43 -43.42 34.28
C THR A 32 6.89 -43.32 35.71
N VAL A 33 7.53 -43.98 36.67
CA VAL A 33 7.09 -43.99 38.07
C VAL A 33 8.03 -43.12 38.91
N LEU A 34 7.49 -42.16 39.65
CA LEU A 34 8.26 -41.24 40.51
C LEU A 34 7.97 -41.56 41.99
N VAL A 35 8.91 -42.25 42.65
CA VAL A 35 8.82 -42.63 44.07
C VAL A 35 9.78 -41.80 44.93
N GLY A 36 9.51 -41.76 46.24
CA GLY A 36 10.31 -41.03 47.23
C GLY A 36 9.46 -40.54 48.40
N PRO A 37 10.06 -40.08 49.51
CA PRO A 37 9.33 -39.60 50.68
C PRO A 37 8.54 -38.31 50.41
N ASN A 38 7.74 -37.88 51.37
CA ASN A 38 7.07 -36.58 51.32
C ASN A 38 8.13 -35.45 51.45
N GLY A 39 7.90 -34.33 50.77
CA GLY A 39 8.90 -33.26 50.64
C GLY A 39 9.98 -33.48 49.56
N ALA A 40 10.16 -34.71 49.04
CA ALA A 40 11.22 -35.05 48.07
C ALA A 40 10.99 -34.54 46.62
N GLY A 41 10.45 -33.33 46.44
CA GLY A 41 10.31 -32.68 45.12
C GLY A 41 9.35 -33.34 44.11
N LYS A 42 8.67 -34.45 44.45
CA LYS A 42 7.81 -35.20 43.51
C LYS A 42 6.79 -34.31 42.77
N THR A 43 6.05 -33.48 43.51
CA THR A 43 5.07 -32.54 42.95
C THR A 43 5.78 -31.43 42.15
N THR A 44 6.95 -30.96 42.60
CA THR A 44 7.80 -29.98 41.91
C THR A 44 8.24 -30.44 40.52
N ILE A 45 8.44 -31.74 40.31
CA ILE A 45 8.74 -32.29 38.96
C ILE A 45 7.56 -32.06 38.00
N ILE A 46 6.32 -32.25 38.46
CA ILE A 46 5.11 -32.01 37.66
C ILE A 46 4.88 -30.51 37.45
N GLU A 47 5.15 -29.68 38.46
CA GLU A 47 5.17 -28.22 38.32
C GLU A 47 6.20 -27.75 37.29
N CYS A 48 7.39 -28.35 37.25
CA CYS A 48 8.41 -28.04 36.24
C CYS A 48 7.96 -28.43 34.82
N LEU A 49 7.28 -29.57 34.65
CA LEU A 49 6.69 -29.97 33.37
C LEU A 49 5.57 -29.00 32.94
N LYS A 50 4.70 -28.59 33.87
CA LYS A 50 3.67 -27.57 33.63
C LYS A 50 4.30 -26.26 33.17
N TYR A 51 5.24 -25.70 33.94
CA TYR A 51 5.90 -24.43 33.60
C TYR A 51 6.69 -24.52 32.28
N ALA A 52 7.44 -25.61 32.05
CA ALA A 52 8.18 -25.79 30.80
C ALA A 52 7.26 -25.79 29.57
N THR A 53 6.09 -26.45 29.66
CA THR A 53 5.17 -26.62 28.52
C THR A 53 4.17 -25.48 28.33
N SER A 54 3.62 -24.90 29.41
CA SER A 54 2.58 -23.87 29.33
C SER A 54 3.03 -22.47 29.73
N GLY A 55 4.15 -22.32 30.44
CA GLY A 55 4.62 -21.06 31.01
C GLY A 55 3.91 -20.62 32.30
N ASP A 56 2.94 -21.40 32.80
CA ASP A 56 2.19 -21.03 34.02
C ASP A 56 2.84 -21.59 35.29
N MET A 57 2.87 -20.76 36.34
CA MET A 57 3.42 -21.09 37.66
C MET A 57 2.44 -21.97 38.47
N PRO A 58 2.91 -22.63 39.56
CA PRO A 58 2.04 -23.30 40.51
C PRO A 58 1.05 -22.33 41.19
N PRO A 59 -0.16 -22.80 41.58
CA PRO A 59 -1.10 -22.00 42.36
C PRO A 59 -0.47 -21.56 43.69
N GLY A 60 -0.99 -20.47 44.26
CA GLY A 60 -0.45 -19.83 45.47
C GLY A 60 0.92 -19.13 45.30
N SER A 61 1.74 -19.53 44.33
CA SER A 61 3.06 -18.92 44.10
C SER A 61 2.96 -17.58 43.37
N LYS A 62 3.47 -16.51 43.99
CA LYS A 62 3.70 -15.20 43.30
C LYS A 62 5.00 -15.22 42.48
N GLY A 63 5.29 -16.36 41.85
CA GLY A 63 6.55 -16.71 41.19
C GLY A 63 7.74 -16.93 42.15
N SER A 64 7.90 -16.09 43.18
CA SER A 64 9.06 -16.12 44.08
C SER A 64 9.25 -17.45 44.81
N SER A 65 8.18 -18.09 45.27
CA SER A 65 8.21 -19.36 46.01
C SER A 65 8.31 -20.63 45.14
N PHE A 66 8.50 -20.45 43.82
CA PHE A 66 8.85 -21.55 42.92
C PHE A 66 10.38 -21.65 42.71
N VAL A 67 11.09 -20.52 42.76
CA VAL A 67 12.55 -20.46 42.84
C VAL A 67 12.99 -20.91 44.23
N HIS A 68 14.16 -21.54 44.35
CA HIS A 68 14.81 -21.84 45.63
C HIS A 68 15.06 -20.54 46.41
N ASP A 69 14.83 -20.51 47.73
CA ASP A 69 14.83 -19.26 48.48
C ASP A 69 16.25 -18.67 48.58
N PRO A 70 16.48 -17.39 48.19
CA PRO A 70 17.76 -16.71 48.39
C PRO A 70 18.31 -16.77 49.82
N LYS A 71 17.46 -16.86 50.86
CA LYS A 71 17.93 -17.05 52.25
C LYS A 71 18.54 -18.42 52.47
N ASP A 72 17.92 -19.47 51.94
CA ASP A 72 18.35 -20.85 52.12
C ASP A 72 19.64 -21.12 51.31
N ALA A 73 19.78 -20.48 50.14
CA ALA A 73 21.01 -20.43 49.36
C ALA A 73 22.09 -19.49 49.92
N HIS A 74 21.76 -18.63 50.88
CA HIS A 74 22.60 -17.52 51.39
C HIS A 74 23.04 -16.49 50.32
N GLU A 75 22.25 -16.33 49.24
CA GLU A 75 22.51 -15.41 48.12
C GLU A 75 21.54 -14.21 48.07
N THR A 76 21.83 -13.23 47.20
CA THR A 76 20.94 -12.06 46.98
C THR A 76 20.07 -12.16 45.72
N GLU A 77 20.51 -12.89 44.69
CA GLU A 77 19.72 -13.31 43.53
C GLU A 77 19.96 -14.79 43.25
N VAL A 78 18.98 -15.65 43.52
CA VAL A 78 19.01 -17.04 43.08
C VAL A 78 18.45 -17.14 41.66
N ARG A 79 19.09 -17.99 40.83
CA ARG A 79 18.63 -18.32 39.48
C ARG A 79 18.14 -19.76 39.41
N ALA A 80 17.08 -19.97 38.64
CA ALA A 80 16.49 -21.28 38.41
C ALA A 80 16.37 -21.54 36.92
N GLN A 81 16.53 -22.80 36.53
CA GLN A 81 16.49 -23.25 35.14
C GLN A 81 15.77 -24.58 35.02
N ILE A 82 14.84 -24.64 34.07
CA ILE A 82 14.19 -25.88 33.65
C ILE A 82 14.46 -26.07 32.16
N ARG A 83 15.08 -27.20 31.79
CA ARG A 83 15.34 -27.57 30.39
C ARG A 83 14.63 -28.89 30.07
N LEU A 84 13.65 -28.85 29.17
CA LEU A 84 12.85 -29.99 28.74
C LEU A 84 13.18 -30.36 27.28
N LEU A 85 13.68 -31.59 27.08
CA LEU A 85 13.86 -32.26 25.81
C LEU A 85 12.63 -33.12 25.49
N PHE A 86 12.07 -32.93 24.29
CA PHE A 86 10.89 -33.64 23.82
C PHE A 86 10.97 -33.93 22.31
N THR A 87 10.08 -34.79 21.84
CA THR A 87 9.77 -35.02 20.43
C THR A 87 8.46 -34.28 20.13
N ASP A 88 8.41 -33.53 19.03
CA ASP A 88 7.24 -32.76 18.63
C ASP A 88 6.13 -33.63 17.98
N ALA A 89 5.03 -33.03 17.57
CA ALA A 89 3.92 -33.73 16.92
C ALA A 89 4.35 -34.47 15.63
N ASN A 90 5.28 -33.88 14.88
CA ASN A 90 5.80 -34.32 13.58
C ASN A 90 6.89 -35.41 13.70
N GLY A 91 7.57 -35.48 14.85
CA GLY A 91 8.67 -36.42 15.12
C GLY A 91 10.04 -35.75 15.27
N GLU A 92 10.15 -34.42 15.15
CA GLU A 92 11.40 -33.68 15.31
C GLU A 92 11.84 -33.62 16.79
N LYS A 93 13.15 -33.54 17.03
CA LYS A 93 13.70 -33.37 18.39
C LYS A 93 13.74 -31.88 18.75
N MET A 94 13.04 -31.52 19.81
CA MET A 94 12.90 -30.16 20.32
C MET A 94 13.44 -30.09 21.75
N SER A 95 14.07 -28.97 22.12
CA SER A 95 14.35 -28.66 23.52
C SER A 95 13.98 -27.23 23.86
N VAL A 96 13.21 -27.05 24.94
CA VAL A 96 12.91 -25.73 25.52
C VAL A 96 13.70 -25.55 26.82
N GLN A 97 14.21 -24.35 27.04
CA GLN A 97 14.86 -23.91 28.26
C GLN A 97 14.16 -22.65 28.75
N ARG A 98 13.64 -22.70 29.97
CA ARG A 98 13.09 -21.54 30.67
C ARG A 98 13.95 -21.24 31.88
N ALA A 99 14.51 -20.03 31.91
CA ALA A 99 15.26 -19.51 33.05
C ALA A 99 14.45 -18.42 33.77
N MET A 100 14.71 -18.27 35.06
CA MET A 100 14.06 -17.28 35.94
C MET A 100 14.99 -16.94 37.10
N SER A 101 14.77 -15.81 37.78
CA SER A 101 15.47 -15.47 39.02
C SER A 101 14.53 -14.93 40.09
N CYS A 102 14.95 -15.06 41.34
CA CYS A 102 14.33 -14.41 42.48
C CYS A 102 15.38 -13.58 43.23
N THR A 103 15.22 -12.25 43.22
CA THR A 103 16.08 -11.34 43.96
C THR A 103 15.44 -10.99 45.31
N MET A 104 16.20 -11.09 46.40
CA MET A 104 15.78 -10.59 47.73
C MET A 104 16.31 -9.17 47.94
N LYS A 105 15.43 -8.24 48.31
CA LYS A 105 15.78 -6.87 48.74
C LYS A 105 15.16 -6.59 50.11
N GLY A 106 15.97 -6.65 51.15
CA GLY A 106 15.50 -6.57 52.54
C GLY A 106 14.54 -7.73 52.83
N LYS A 107 13.27 -7.42 53.14
CA LYS A 107 12.21 -8.43 53.35
C LYS A 107 11.39 -8.75 52.09
N THR A 108 11.66 -8.10 50.95
CA THR A 108 10.84 -8.18 49.74
C THR A 108 11.50 -9.07 48.69
N TYR A 109 10.78 -10.09 48.23
CA TYR A 109 11.19 -10.96 47.12
C TYR A 109 10.69 -10.41 45.79
N THR A 110 11.52 -10.44 44.75
CA THR A 110 11.19 -10.01 43.39
C THR A 110 11.47 -11.14 42.40
N PHE A 111 10.41 -11.73 41.84
CA PHE A 111 10.51 -12.73 40.77
C PHE A 111 10.72 -12.07 39.40
N LYS A 112 11.53 -12.70 38.54
CA LYS A 112 11.69 -12.36 37.12
C LYS A 112 11.77 -13.62 36.26
N SER A 113 11.02 -13.67 35.17
CA SER A 113 11.38 -14.55 34.04
C SER A 113 12.61 -13.99 33.34
N LEU A 114 13.62 -14.82 33.08
CA LEU A 114 14.81 -14.45 32.31
C LEU A 114 14.61 -14.79 30.83
N GLU A 115 15.68 -14.73 30.04
CA GLU A 115 15.67 -15.18 28.65
C GLU A 115 15.28 -16.66 28.55
N GLN A 116 14.44 -16.98 27.57
CA GLN A 116 13.94 -18.33 27.32
C GLN A 116 14.30 -18.72 25.88
N VAL A 117 14.71 -19.97 25.68
CA VAL A 117 15.27 -20.44 24.42
C VAL A 117 14.58 -21.73 24.02
N ILE A 118 14.14 -21.81 22.76
CA ILE A 118 13.67 -23.06 22.16
C ILE A 118 14.60 -23.44 21.00
N VAL A 119 14.94 -24.73 20.89
CA VAL A 119 15.85 -25.26 19.88
C VAL A 119 15.18 -26.40 19.15
N ARG A 120 15.10 -26.28 17.82
CA ARG A 120 14.61 -27.33 16.90
C ARG A 120 15.80 -27.99 16.23
N MET A 121 15.85 -29.32 16.23
CA MET A 121 16.72 -30.08 15.32
C MET A 121 16.00 -30.23 13.99
N LYS A 122 16.44 -29.49 12.96
CA LYS A 122 15.93 -29.61 11.59
C LYS A 122 17.07 -29.94 10.64
N ASP A 123 16.91 -30.94 9.79
CA ASP A 123 17.89 -31.34 8.77
C ASP A 123 19.31 -31.57 9.36
N GLY A 124 19.36 -32.15 10.57
CA GLY A 124 20.59 -32.36 11.35
C GLY A 124 21.16 -31.13 12.05
N LYS A 125 20.69 -29.92 11.72
CA LYS A 125 21.19 -28.65 12.28
C LYS A 125 20.31 -28.16 13.44
N LYS A 126 20.97 -27.60 14.47
CA LYS A 126 20.30 -26.96 15.61
C LYS A 126 19.89 -25.53 15.22
N MET A 127 18.59 -25.28 15.11
CA MET A 127 18.07 -23.91 14.99
C MET A 127 17.58 -23.43 16.36
N SER A 128 18.31 -22.50 16.97
CA SER A 128 17.94 -21.85 18.23
C SER A 128 17.16 -20.56 18.00
N LEU A 129 16.02 -20.45 18.67
CA LEU A 129 15.17 -19.27 18.74
C LEU A 129 15.12 -18.82 20.20
N SER A 130 15.82 -17.72 20.51
CA SER A 130 15.49 -16.90 21.66
C SER A 130 14.29 -16.02 21.29
N SER A 131 13.31 -15.93 22.18
CA SER A 131 12.03 -15.27 21.91
C SER A 131 11.35 -14.87 23.22
N LYS A 132 10.34 -13.99 23.15
CA LYS A 132 9.60 -13.56 24.35
C LYS A 132 8.74 -14.73 24.87
N CYS A 133 8.48 -14.75 26.18
CA CYS A 133 7.76 -15.86 26.84
C CYS A 133 6.48 -16.29 26.10
N GLY A 134 5.63 -15.32 25.72
CA GLY A 134 4.38 -15.57 24.98
C GLY A 134 4.51 -15.90 23.49
N GLU A 135 5.72 -15.93 22.93
CA GLU A 135 6.03 -16.53 21.62
C GLU A 135 6.38 -18.01 21.81
N ILE A 136 7.21 -18.32 22.82
CA ILE A 136 7.58 -19.70 23.19
C ILE A 136 6.37 -20.49 23.66
N ASP A 137 5.45 -19.90 24.45
CA ASP A 137 4.21 -20.58 24.84
C ASP A 137 3.37 -21.01 23.62
N ARG A 138 3.34 -20.19 22.56
CA ARG A 138 2.62 -20.51 21.32
C ARG A 138 3.33 -21.59 20.50
N GLU A 139 4.66 -21.53 20.41
CA GLU A 139 5.45 -22.56 19.74
C GLU A 139 5.39 -23.91 20.50
N MET A 140 5.36 -23.90 21.83
CA MET A 140 5.19 -25.11 22.65
C MET A 140 3.81 -25.75 22.46
N ILE A 141 2.73 -24.96 22.43
CA ILE A 141 1.37 -25.44 22.10
C ILE A 141 1.34 -26.07 20.70
N SER A 142 1.98 -25.42 19.73
CA SER A 142 2.08 -25.91 18.35
C SER A 142 2.88 -27.22 18.26
N ALA A 143 4.07 -27.26 18.83
CA ALA A 143 4.99 -28.40 18.79
C ALA A 143 4.49 -29.61 19.58
N LEU A 144 3.75 -29.42 20.67
CA LEU A 144 3.11 -30.51 21.40
C LEU A 144 1.76 -30.93 20.77
N GLY A 145 1.16 -30.10 19.92
CA GLY A 145 -0.16 -30.36 19.33
C GLY A 145 -1.33 -30.35 20.34
N VAL A 146 -1.13 -29.77 21.53
CA VAL A 146 -2.10 -29.78 22.64
C VAL A 146 -2.31 -28.37 23.17
N SER A 147 -3.57 -27.98 23.41
CA SER A 147 -3.92 -26.64 23.88
C SER A 147 -3.44 -26.38 25.31
N LYS A 148 -3.05 -25.13 25.61
CA LYS A 148 -2.64 -24.70 26.97
C LYS A 148 -3.65 -25.06 28.07
N PRO A 149 -4.98 -24.92 27.87
CA PRO A 149 -5.98 -25.40 28.84
C PRO A 149 -5.92 -26.90 29.12
N VAL A 150 -5.64 -27.75 28.13
CA VAL A 150 -5.49 -29.21 28.30
C VAL A 150 -4.16 -29.54 28.97
N LEU A 151 -3.06 -28.89 28.59
CA LEU A 151 -1.77 -29.02 29.29
C LEU A 151 -1.91 -28.68 30.78
N ASN A 152 -2.65 -27.62 31.14
CA ASN A 152 -2.77 -27.13 32.51
C ASN A 152 -3.79 -27.83 33.41
N ASN A 153 -4.92 -28.30 32.85
CA ASN A 153 -6.03 -28.86 33.64
C ASN A 153 -6.18 -30.38 33.50
N VAL A 154 -5.55 -31.00 32.49
CA VAL A 154 -5.70 -32.43 32.18
C VAL A 154 -4.36 -33.16 32.27
N ILE A 155 -3.32 -32.69 31.57
CA ILE A 155 -2.03 -33.42 31.48
C ILE A 155 -1.13 -33.13 32.69
N PHE A 156 -0.84 -31.86 32.95
CA PHE A 156 -0.06 -31.40 34.12
C PHE A 156 -0.97 -30.60 35.07
N CYS A 157 -2.09 -31.23 35.43
CA CYS A 157 -2.97 -30.70 36.46
C CYS A 157 -2.23 -30.61 37.80
N HIS A 158 -2.43 -29.53 38.56
CA HIS A 158 -1.77 -29.38 39.86
C HIS A 158 -2.45 -30.28 40.90
N GLN A 159 -1.70 -30.73 41.90
CA GLN A 159 -2.23 -31.64 42.93
C GLN A 159 -3.43 -31.04 43.67
N GLU A 160 -3.38 -29.75 43.98
CA GLU A 160 -4.47 -28.97 44.60
C GLU A 160 -5.65 -28.70 43.64
N ASP A 161 -5.38 -28.60 42.33
CA ASP A 161 -6.40 -28.42 41.27
C ASP A 161 -7.11 -29.73 40.89
N SER A 162 -6.57 -30.89 41.26
CA SER A 162 -6.94 -32.20 40.67
C SER A 162 -8.43 -32.52 40.74
N ASN A 163 -9.11 -32.08 41.81
CA ASN A 163 -10.55 -32.28 42.03
C ASN A 163 -11.45 -31.29 41.26
N TRP A 164 -10.92 -30.48 40.33
CA TRP A 164 -11.72 -29.51 39.58
C TRP A 164 -12.94 -30.07 38.83
N PRO A 165 -13.00 -31.34 38.36
CA PRO A 165 -14.23 -31.90 37.78
C PRO A 165 -15.41 -31.97 38.77
N LEU A 166 -15.14 -31.87 40.08
CA LEU A 166 -16.11 -31.83 41.18
C LEU A 166 -16.35 -30.39 41.70
N SER A 167 -15.81 -29.37 41.04
CA SER A 167 -15.99 -27.97 41.45
C SER A 167 -17.39 -27.43 41.12
N GLU A 168 -17.75 -26.30 41.73
CA GLU A 168 -19.03 -25.62 41.48
C GLU A 168 -19.27 -25.33 39.99
N GLY A 169 -20.54 -25.33 39.59
CA GLY A 169 -20.94 -25.30 38.16
C GLY A 169 -20.39 -24.11 37.35
N LYS A 170 -20.03 -22.99 38.00
CA LYS A 170 -19.34 -21.87 37.34
C LYS A 170 -17.87 -22.22 37.04
N ALA A 171 -17.08 -22.55 38.06
CA ALA A 171 -15.66 -22.89 37.90
C ALA A 171 -15.45 -24.11 36.98
N LEU A 172 -16.32 -25.12 37.11
CA LEU A 172 -16.36 -26.30 36.24
C LEU A 172 -16.61 -25.90 34.78
N LYS A 173 -17.61 -25.03 34.53
CA LYS A 173 -17.90 -24.53 33.18
C LYS A 173 -16.76 -23.68 32.62
N GLU A 174 -16.14 -22.80 33.41
CA GLU A 174 -15.02 -21.98 32.94
C GLU A 174 -13.81 -22.85 32.51
N LYS A 175 -13.53 -23.95 33.22
CA LYS A 175 -12.51 -24.93 32.77
C LYS A 175 -12.95 -25.68 31.51
N PHE A 176 -14.21 -26.09 31.36
CA PHE A 176 -14.71 -26.72 30.13
C PHE A 176 -14.71 -25.78 28.91
N ASP A 177 -15.24 -24.56 29.03
CA ASP A 177 -15.29 -23.55 27.97
C ASP A 177 -13.87 -23.11 27.53
N SER A 178 -12.89 -23.27 28.41
CA SER A 178 -11.45 -23.09 28.13
C SER A 178 -10.86 -24.30 27.39
N ILE A 179 -11.09 -25.53 27.87
CA ILE A 179 -10.62 -26.79 27.26
C ILE A 179 -11.14 -26.94 25.82
N PHE A 180 -12.44 -26.74 25.60
CA PHE A 180 -13.07 -26.82 24.28
C PHE A 180 -12.97 -25.52 23.46
N ALA A 181 -12.31 -24.48 23.98
CA ALA A 181 -12.18 -23.14 23.39
C ALA A 181 -13.53 -22.46 23.01
N ALA A 182 -14.65 -22.92 23.59
CA ALA A 182 -16.01 -22.43 23.33
C ALA A 182 -16.15 -20.91 23.57
N THR A 183 -15.34 -20.35 24.48
CA THR A 183 -15.24 -18.89 24.73
C THR A 183 -15.05 -18.05 23.47
N LYS A 184 -14.38 -18.56 22.42
CA LYS A 184 -14.23 -17.85 21.13
C LYS A 184 -15.56 -17.74 20.40
N TYR A 185 -16.30 -18.84 20.29
CA TYR A 185 -17.61 -18.88 19.64
C TYR A 185 -18.66 -18.07 20.41
N ILE A 186 -18.64 -18.14 21.74
CA ILE A 186 -19.51 -17.33 22.61
C ILE A 186 -19.28 -15.82 22.37
N LYS A 187 -18.01 -15.38 22.30
CA LYS A 187 -17.68 -13.97 22.00
C LYS A 187 -18.10 -13.54 20.59
N ALA A 188 -17.92 -14.40 19.57
CA ALA A 188 -18.36 -14.10 18.21
C ALA A 188 -19.89 -14.02 18.08
N LEU A 189 -20.62 -14.90 18.76
CA LEU A 189 -22.08 -14.90 18.79
C LEU A 189 -22.62 -13.66 19.50
N GLU A 190 -21.96 -13.22 20.58
CA GLU A 190 -22.35 -12.01 21.31
C GLU A 190 -22.08 -10.71 20.52
N THR A 191 -20.95 -10.60 19.81
CA THR A 191 -20.73 -9.44 18.92
C THR A 191 -21.72 -9.43 17.74
N MET A 192 -22.11 -10.60 17.21
CA MET A 192 -23.20 -10.70 16.21
C MET A 192 -24.55 -10.25 16.77
N ARG A 193 -24.90 -10.60 18.02
CA ARG A 193 -26.13 -10.12 18.69
C ARG A 193 -26.14 -8.60 18.83
N GLN A 194 -25.04 -8.01 19.28
CA GLN A 194 -24.90 -6.56 19.46
C GLN A 194 -24.99 -5.83 18.12
N LEU A 195 -24.35 -6.35 17.06
CA LEU A 195 -24.47 -5.81 15.71
C LEU A 195 -25.91 -5.87 15.18
N ARG A 196 -26.62 -6.99 15.41
CA ARG A 196 -28.03 -7.16 15.05
C ARG A 196 -28.93 -6.17 15.78
N LEU A 197 -28.72 -5.95 17.08
CA LEU A 197 -29.45 -4.94 17.86
C LEU A 197 -29.21 -3.53 17.32
N LYS A 198 -27.95 -3.14 17.08
CA LYS A 198 -27.60 -1.82 16.54
C LYS A 198 -28.21 -1.57 15.16
N LYS A 199 -28.15 -2.55 14.25
CA LYS A 199 -28.81 -2.44 12.93
C LYS A 199 -30.34 -2.43 13.03
N GLY A 200 -30.92 -3.17 13.98
CA GLY A 200 -32.35 -3.12 14.27
C GLY A 200 -32.84 -1.76 14.78
N HIS A 201 -31.98 -0.98 15.45
CA HIS A 201 -32.26 0.41 15.82
C HIS A 201 -32.31 1.31 14.56
N THR A 202 -31.25 1.28 13.74
CA THR A 202 -31.14 2.09 12.51
C THR A 202 -32.29 1.82 11.53
N VAL A 203 -32.77 0.59 11.41
CA VAL A 203 -33.94 0.27 10.58
C VAL A 203 -35.22 0.97 11.08
N ARG A 204 -35.42 1.11 12.39
CA ARG A 204 -36.57 1.85 12.96
C ARG A 204 -36.44 3.35 12.75
N GLU A 205 -35.24 3.90 12.90
CA GLU A 205 -34.94 5.31 12.66
C GLU A 205 -35.26 5.68 11.20
N CYS A 206 -34.72 4.95 10.23
CA CYS A 206 -35.02 5.16 8.81
C CYS A 206 -36.50 4.89 8.45
N GLN A 207 -37.17 3.95 9.12
CA GLN A 207 -38.63 3.73 8.93
C GLN A 207 -39.47 4.91 9.47
N MET A 208 -39.04 5.56 10.54
CA MET A 208 -39.70 6.75 11.08
C MET A 208 -39.47 7.96 10.19
N GLU A 209 -38.21 8.20 9.77
CA GLU A 209 -37.83 9.24 8.82
C GLU A 209 -38.59 9.11 7.49
N LEU A 210 -38.69 7.90 6.93
CA LEU A 210 -39.43 7.63 5.69
C LEU A 210 -40.92 7.95 5.80
N ARG A 211 -41.54 7.80 6.99
CA ARG A 211 -42.93 8.26 7.22
C ARG A 211 -43.04 9.78 7.17
N TYR A 212 -42.13 10.50 7.82
CA TYR A 212 -42.11 11.97 7.78
C TYR A 212 -41.83 12.50 6.36
N LEU A 213 -40.87 11.91 5.64
CA LEU A 213 -40.57 12.26 4.25
C LEU A 213 -41.76 12.00 3.32
N LYS A 214 -42.50 10.90 3.51
CA LYS A 214 -43.73 10.63 2.77
C LYS A 214 -44.81 11.68 3.05
N GLN A 215 -45.06 12.01 4.33
CA GLN A 215 -46.05 13.02 4.70
C GLN A 215 -45.67 14.42 4.18
N ASN A 216 -44.38 14.76 4.17
CA ASN A 216 -43.88 16.02 3.61
C ASN A 216 -44.02 16.05 2.08
N LYS A 217 -43.80 14.94 1.37
CA LYS A 217 -44.08 14.82 -0.06
C LYS A 217 -45.56 15.04 -0.36
N GLU A 218 -46.46 14.44 0.41
CA GLU A 218 -47.91 14.57 0.24
C GLU A 218 -48.38 16.02 0.45
N LYS A 219 -47.92 16.69 1.51
CA LYS A 219 -48.14 18.13 1.72
C LYS A 219 -47.59 18.99 0.57
N ALA A 220 -46.36 18.71 0.12
CA ALA A 220 -45.73 19.43 -0.99
C ALA A 220 -46.34 19.12 -2.38
N GLN A 221 -47.23 18.13 -2.47
CA GLN A 221 -48.07 17.89 -3.64
C GLN A 221 -49.38 18.68 -3.52
N GLN A 222 -50.09 18.58 -2.39
CA GLN A 222 -51.32 19.35 -2.10
C GLN A 222 -51.13 20.86 -2.28
N ILE A 223 -49.99 21.41 -1.83
CA ILE A 223 -49.65 22.83 -1.99
C ILE A 223 -49.48 23.19 -3.48
N ARG A 224 -48.85 22.32 -4.30
CA ARG A 224 -48.69 22.56 -5.74
C ARG A 224 -50.02 22.49 -6.50
N GLU A 225 -50.88 21.53 -6.16
CA GLU A 225 -52.23 21.43 -6.70
C GLU A 225 -53.08 22.66 -6.34
N THR A 226 -52.92 23.18 -5.11
CA THR A 226 -53.57 24.43 -4.66
C THR A 226 -53.04 25.66 -5.41
N VAL A 227 -51.72 25.77 -5.61
CA VAL A 227 -51.09 26.87 -6.37
C VAL A 227 -51.60 26.86 -7.83
N ALA A 228 -51.52 25.73 -8.54
CA ALA A 228 -51.99 25.63 -9.92
C ALA A 228 -53.49 25.97 -10.05
N THR A 229 -54.31 25.55 -9.08
CA THR A 229 -55.74 25.93 -9.03
C THR A 229 -55.93 27.43 -8.84
N LYS A 230 -55.09 28.08 -8.03
CA LYS A 230 -55.15 29.53 -7.79
C LYS A 230 -54.60 30.35 -8.96
N GLU A 231 -53.60 29.86 -9.67
CA GLU A 231 -53.09 30.46 -10.91
C GLU A 231 -54.14 30.41 -12.03
N ALA A 232 -54.85 29.29 -12.18
CA ALA A 232 -55.97 29.17 -13.12
C ALA A 232 -57.14 30.13 -12.76
N GLN A 233 -57.48 30.26 -11.47
CA GLN A 233 -58.48 31.24 -11.00
C GLN A 233 -58.03 32.69 -11.25
N LEU A 234 -56.74 33.00 -11.05
CA LEU A 234 -56.18 34.33 -11.32
C LEU A 234 -56.21 34.66 -12.82
N MET A 235 -55.91 33.69 -13.69
CA MET A 235 -55.98 33.85 -15.15
C MET A 235 -57.41 34.16 -15.61
N SER A 236 -58.38 33.31 -15.23
CA SER A 236 -59.80 33.53 -15.55
C SER A 236 -60.34 34.87 -15.00
N SER A 237 -59.85 35.31 -13.83
CA SER A 237 -60.21 36.62 -13.26
C SER A 237 -59.64 37.78 -14.10
N LYS A 238 -58.39 37.68 -14.56
CA LYS A 238 -57.78 38.66 -15.48
C LYS A 238 -58.51 38.73 -16.82
N ASP A 239 -58.83 37.59 -17.42
CA ASP A 239 -59.60 37.53 -18.67
C ASP A 239 -60.99 38.18 -18.51
N SER A 240 -61.62 37.99 -17.35
CA SER A 240 -62.90 38.61 -16.99
C SER A 240 -62.79 40.13 -16.82
N ILE A 241 -61.73 40.61 -16.16
CA ILE A 241 -61.45 42.06 -16.04
C ILE A 241 -61.25 42.67 -17.43
N GLN A 242 -60.42 42.05 -18.28
CA GLN A 242 -60.16 42.55 -19.63
C GLN A 242 -61.44 42.54 -20.50
N GLN A 243 -62.33 41.56 -20.32
CA GLN A 243 -63.65 41.57 -20.99
C GLN A 243 -64.58 42.69 -20.51
N ILE A 244 -64.46 43.13 -19.25
CA ILE A 244 -65.23 44.25 -18.69
C ILE A 244 -64.63 45.59 -19.15
N GLU A 245 -63.30 45.74 -19.14
CA GLU A 245 -62.59 46.92 -19.67
C GLU A 245 -62.96 47.16 -21.15
N ASN A 246 -62.92 46.12 -21.98
CA ASN A 246 -63.38 46.17 -23.38
C ASN A 246 -64.88 46.52 -23.56
N GLN A 247 -65.70 46.44 -22.51
CA GLN A 247 -67.11 46.88 -22.52
C GLN A 247 -67.29 48.31 -21.98
N ILE A 248 -66.34 48.83 -21.20
CA ILE A 248 -66.37 50.21 -20.69
C ILE A 248 -66.04 51.20 -21.81
N ASP A 249 -64.99 50.95 -22.60
CA ASP A 249 -64.60 51.77 -23.76
C ASP A 249 -65.78 52.21 -24.67
N PRO A 250 -66.61 51.31 -25.22
CA PRO A 250 -67.74 51.70 -26.07
C PRO A 250 -68.87 52.41 -25.31
N LEU A 251 -68.98 52.22 -23.98
CA LEU A 251 -69.96 52.93 -23.14
C LEU A 251 -69.49 54.36 -22.84
N GLU A 252 -68.21 54.57 -22.53
CA GLU A 252 -67.65 55.92 -22.34
C GLU A 252 -67.68 56.74 -23.63
N ASN A 253 -67.30 56.14 -24.77
CA ASN A 253 -67.41 56.79 -26.08
C ASN A 253 -68.86 57.20 -26.39
N ARG A 254 -69.84 56.36 -26.04
CA ARG A 254 -71.27 56.64 -26.22
C ARG A 254 -71.79 57.68 -25.22
N LEU A 255 -71.27 57.72 -23.99
CA LEU A 255 -71.58 58.76 -23.00
C LEU A 255 -71.09 60.13 -23.50
N ASN A 256 -69.85 60.21 -23.99
CA ASN A 256 -69.28 61.42 -24.56
C ASN A 256 -70.07 61.94 -25.78
N ASP A 257 -70.51 61.05 -26.68
CA ASP A 257 -71.40 61.43 -27.81
C ASP A 257 -72.77 61.96 -27.33
N ILE A 258 -73.35 61.36 -26.27
CA ILE A 258 -74.59 61.82 -25.66
C ILE A 258 -74.41 63.21 -25.02
N ASP A 259 -73.32 63.45 -24.28
CA ASP A 259 -73.04 64.77 -23.69
C ASP A 259 -72.75 65.85 -24.76
N MET A 260 -72.02 65.51 -25.82
CA MET A 260 -71.86 66.41 -26.97
C MET A 260 -73.18 66.74 -27.68
N LYS A 261 -74.15 65.83 -27.68
CA LYS A 261 -75.50 66.06 -28.20
C LYS A 261 -76.33 66.89 -27.22
N LEU A 262 -76.28 66.59 -25.92
CA LEU A 262 -76.95 67.35 -24.86
C LEU A 262 -76.49 68.81 -24.84
N GLY A 263 -75.19 69.06 -24.94
CA GLY A 263 -74.61 70.40 -25.03
C GLY A 263 -75.01 71.17 -26.30
N LYS A 264 -75.37 70.49 -27.40
CA LYS A 264 -75.98 71.12 -28.59
C LYS A 264 -77.45 71.42 -28.37
N VAL A 265 -78.21 70.51 -27.77
CA VAL A 265 -79.63 70.70 -27.43
C VAL A 265 -79.80 71.86 -26.45
N MET A 266 -78.96 71.97 -25.42
CA MET A 266 -78.97 73.10 -24.49
C MET A 266 -78.65 74.44 -25.15
N LYS A 267 -77.81 74.47 -26.20
CA LYS A 267 -77.62 75.70 -27.00
C LYS A 267 -78.89 76.06 -27.76
N PHE A 268 -79.45 75.12 -28.52
CA PHE A 268 -80.68 75.37 -29.28
C PHE A 268 -81.88 75.76 -28.40
N ASP A 269 -82.02 75.17 -27.20
CA ASP A 269 -83.05 75.55 -26.22
C ASP A 269 -82.86 76.99 -25.70
N ASN A 270 -81.62 77.40 -25.42
CA ASN A 270 -81.32 78.79 -25.07
C ASN A 270 -81.55 79.76 -26.25
N ASP A 271 -81.17 79.37 -27.47
CA ASP A 271 -81.38 80.16 -28.69
C ASP A 271 -82.89 80.33 -28.97
N ILE A 272 -83.69 79.26 -28.82
CA ILE A 272 -85.15 79.29 -28.94
C ILE A 272 -85.77 80.21 -27.88
N LYS A 273 -85.33 80.13 -26.62
CA LYS A 273 -85.82 81.01 -25.55
C LYS A 273 -85.49 82.48 -25.81
N ALA A 274 -84.28 82.78 -26.28
CA ALA A 274 -83.89 84.14 -26.65
C ALA A 274 -84.73 84.68 -27.84
N LEU A 275 -85.03 83.84 -28.83
CA LEU A 275 -85.86 84.19 -29.98
C LEU A 275 -87.35 84.36 -29.61
N ASP A 276 -87.90 83.50 -28.74
CA ASP A 276 -89.29 83.60 -28.27
C ASP A 276 -89.49 84.82 -27.35
N SER A 277 -88.55 85.10 -26.44
CA SER A 277 -88.55 86.37 -25.68
C SER A 277 -88.48 87.58 -26.59
N ARG A 278 -87.61 87.57 -27.61
CA ARG A 278 -87.51 88.66 -28.60
C ARG A 278 -88.76 88.79 -29.47
N LYS A 279 -89.43 87.68 -29.80
CA LYS A 279 -90.70 87.68 -30.52
C LYS A 279 -91.79 88.36 -29.68
N LYS A 280 -91.95 87.93 -28.43
CA LYS A 280 -92.92 88.52 -27.49
C LYS A 280 -92.68 90.00 -27.27
N GLN A 281 -91.42 90.41 -27.05
CA GLN A 281 -91.02 91.82 -26.99
C GLN A 281 -91.54 92.59 -28.22
N MET A 282 -91.25 92.13 -29.45
CA MET A 282 -91.71 92.83 -30.66
C MET A 282 -93.23 92.75 -30.91
N GLU A 283 -93.93 91.75 -30.38
CA GLU A 283 -95.39 91.66 -30.41
C GLU A 283 -96.05 92.59 -29.38
N GLU A 284 -95.44 92.76 -28.20
CA GLU A 284 -95.82 93.73 -27.18
C GLU A 284 -95.53 95.17 -27.66
N ASP A 285 -94.32 95.44 -28.17
CA ASP A 285 -93.90 96.73 -28.72
C ASP A 285 -94.84 97.18 -29.87
N ASN A 286 -95.19 96.27 -30.81
CA ASN A 286 -96.15 96.58 -31.89
C ASN A 286 -97.55 96.89 -31.34
N LYS A 287 -98.02 96.13 -30.35
CA LYS A 287 -99.35 96.28 -29.78
C LYS A 287 -99.47 97.54 -28.93
N GLU A 288 -98.40 97.92 -28.23
CA GLU A 288 -98.30 99.19 -27.52
C GLU A 288 -98.24 100.37 -28.52
N LEU A 289 -97.58 100.23 -29.67
CA LEU A 289 -97.63 101.21 -30.77
C LEU A 289 -99.02 101.35 -31.41
N GLU A 290 -99.75 100.25 -31.63
CA GLU A 290 -101.14 100.29 -32.12
C GLU A 290 -102.10 100.90 -31.09
N GLU A 291 -101.94 100.61 -29.79
CA GLU A 291 -102.81 101.09 -28.71
C GLU A 291 -102.48 102.52 -28.22
N THR A 292 -101.27 103.06 -28.48
CA THR A 292 -100.89 104.44 -28.09
C THR A 292 -101.01 105.47 -29.22
N MET A 293 -101.30 105.07 -30.46
CA MET A 293 -101.46 105.97 -31.61
C MET A 293 -102.80 106.75 -31.67
N GLU A 294 -103.35 107.16 -30.51
CA GLU A 294 -104.61 107.93 -30.44
C GLU A 294 -104.44 109.47 -30.42
N GLN A 295 -103.24 110.01 -30.16
CA GLN A 295 -103.03 111.47 -30.12
C GLN A 295 -101.85 111.97 -30.97
N VAL A 296 -102.18 112.59 -32.10
CA VAL A 296 -101.28 113.52 -32.78
C VAL A 296 -101.14 114.78 -31.92
N PHE A 297 -99.89 115.16 -31.58
CA PHE A 297 -99.61 116.34 -30.77
C PHE A 297 -100.11 117.63 -31.46
N GLN A 298 -101.03 118.35 -30.81
CA GLN A 298 -101.57 119.64 -31.28
C GLN A 298 -101.11 120.78 -30.37
N GLY A 299 -99.85 121.17 -30.51
CA GLY A 299 -99.23 122.33 -29.86
C GLY A 299 -98.16 122.96 -30.76
N SER A 300 -97.59 124.10 -30.40
CA SER A 300 -96.51 124.71 -31.19
C SER A 300 -95.18 123.98 -31.01
N ASP A 301 -94.34 124.00 -32.05
CA ASP A 301 -93.03 123.34 -32.08
C ASP A 301 -92.15 123.71 -30.87
N GLU A 302 -92.25 124.94 -30.37
CA GLU A 302 -91.49 125.46 -29.24
C GLU A 302 -91.85 124.74 -27.92
N GLN A 303 -93.14 124.46 -27.70
CA GLN A 303 -93.61 123.69 -26.53
C GLN A 303 -93.21 122.21 -26.65
N LEU A 304 -93.28 121.65 -27.85
CA LEU A 304 -92.78 120.30 -28.11
C LEU A 304 -91.28 120.20 -27.85
N LEU A 305 -90.50 121.21 -28.25
CA LEU A 305 -89.06 121.24 -28.07
C LEU A 305 -88.63 121.31 -26.60
N GLU A 306 -89.35 122.08 -25.76
CA GLU A 306 -89.05 122.15 -24.32
C GLU A 306 -89.38 120.84 -23.59
N ILE A 307 -90.53 120.22 -23.89
CA ILE A 307 -90.90 118.90 -23.37
C ILE A 307 -89.89 117.84 -23.84
N TYR A 308 -89.53 117.85 -25.12
CA TYR A 308 -88.55 116.93 -25.71
C TYR A 308 -87.15 117.09 -25.11
N GLN A 309 -86.70 118.32 -24.85
CA GLN A 309 -85.39 118.57 -24.20
C GLN A 309 -85.37 118.11 -22.74
N ASN A 310 -86.45 118.34 -21.97
CA ASN A 310 -86.55 117.83 -20.60
C ASN A 310 -86.67 116.30 -20.57
N HIS A 311 -87.41 115.70 -21.50
CA HIS A 311 -87.49 114.24 -21.65
C HIS A 311 -86.13 113.64 -22.04
N GLN A 312 -85.42 114.17 -23.05
CA GLN A 312 -84.05 113.76 -23.40
C GLN A 312 -83.09 113.85 -22.21
N ARG A 313 -83.20 114.91 -21.38
CA ARG A 313 -82.36 115.08 -20.20
C ARG A 313 -82.62 113.98 -19.16
N THR A 314 -83.89 113.61 -18.98
CA THR A 314 -84.33 112.53 -18.07
C THR A 314 -83.95 111.15 -18.60
N VAL A 315 -84.09 110.90 -19.91
CA VAL A 315 -83.67 109.66 -20.58
C VAL A 315 -82.16 109.47 -20.46
N LYS A 316 -81.35 110.47 -20.81
CA LYS A 316 -79.89 110.42 -20.65
C LYS A 316 -79.45 110.16 -19.21
N GLU A 317 -80.20 110.66 -18.22
CA GLU A 317 -79.93 110.36 -16.82
C GLU A 317 -80.29 108.91 -16.43
N LYS A 318 -81.42 108.38 -16.92
CA LYS A 318 -81.81 106.97 -16.72
C LYS A 318 -80.89 105.99 -17.46
N GLU A 319 -80.48 106.28 -18.70
CA GLU A 319 -79.49 105.50 -19.46
C GLU A 319 -78.16 105.41 -18.73
N ARG A 320 -77.70 106.53 -18.15
CA ARG A 320 -76.47 106.57 -17.33
C ARG A 320 -76.61 105.69 -16.08
N ARG A 321 -77.71 105.84 -15.33
CA ARG A 321 -78.03 104.99 -14.16
C ARG A 321 -78.15 103.51 -14.53
N LEU A 322 -78.76 103.16 -15.67
CA LEU A 322 -78.85 101.79 -16.17
C LEU A 322 -77.46 101.22 -16.48
N THR A 323 -76.64 101.99 -17.20
CA THR A 323 -75.26 101.63 -17.57
C THR A 323 -74.39 101.40 -16.32
N ASP A 324 -74.56 102.23 -15.29
CA ASP A 324 -73.80 102.11 -14.05
C ASP A 324 -74.31 100.94 -13.18
N CYS A 325 -75.63 100.71 -13.11
CA CYS A 325 -76.20 99.50 -12.50
C CYS A 325 -75.75 98.21 -13.21
N GLN A 326 -75.62 98.20 -14.54
CA GLN A 326 -75.08 97.07 -15.29
C GLN A 326 -73.61 96.81 -14.96
N LYS A 327 -72.79 97.87 -14.81
CA LYS A 327 -71.39 97.73 -14.35
C LYS A 327 -71.29 97.17 -12.94
N GLU A 328 -72.14 97.61 -12.01
CA GLU A 328 -72.17 97.05 -10.64
C GLU A 328 -72.67 95.60 -10.62
N LEU A 329 -73.65 95.24 -11.46
CA LEU A 329 -74.08 93.85 -11.63
C LEU A 329 -72.96 92.97 -12.20
N GLU A 330 -72.22 93.44 -13.21
CA GLU A 330 -71.05 92.74 -13.72
C GLU A 330 -69.95 92.59 -12.67
N LYS A 331 -69.62 93.65 -11.92
CA LYS A 331 -68.65 93.58 -10.81
C LYS A 331 -69.07 92.54 -9.77
N ALA A 332 -70.33 92.58 -9.33
CA ALA A 332 -70.89 91.63 -8.36
C ALA A 332 -70.88 90.20 -8.89
N SER A 333 -71.16 89.99 -10.17
CA SER A 333 -71.12 88.68 -10.82
C SER A 333 -69.69 88.13 -10.92
N ARG A 334 -68.72 88.96 -11.35
CA ARG A 334 -67.28 88.61 -11.37
C ARG A 334 -66.76 88.29 -9.97
N GLU A 335 -67.17 89.07 -8.96
CA GLU A 335 -66.79 88.85 -7.56
C GLU A 335 -67.44 87.58 -7.00
N CYS A 336 -68.69 87.28 -7.33
CA CYS A 336 -69.34 86.02 -6.99
C CYS A 336 -68.63 84.81 -7.63
N GLN A 337 -68.18 84.92 -8.88
CA GLN A 337 -67.35 83.89 -9.52
C GLN A 337 -65.99 83.74 -8.82
N ARG A 338 -65.34 84.84 -8.43
CA ARG A 338 -64.08 84.83 -7.68
C ARG A 338 -64.23 84.15 -6.32
N LEU A 339 -65.26 84.51 -5.56
CA LEU A 339 -65.57 83.93 -4.25
C LEU A 339 -65.94 82.45 -4.35
N ASN A 340 -66.65 82.02 -5.40
CA ASN A 340 -66.94 80.60 -5.62
C ASN A 340 -65.68 79.78 -5.96
N ARG A 341 -64.68 80.34 -6.65
CA ARG A 341 -63.37 79.68 -6.83
C ARG A 341 -62.64 79.54 -5.50
N VAL A 342 -62.48 80.65 -4.76
CA VAL A 342 -61.86 80.65 -3.42
C VAL A 342 -62.56 79.66 -2.47
N LYS A 343 -63.89 79.54 -2.53
CA LYS A 343 -64.66 78.54 -1.78
C LYS A 343 -64.31 77.11 -2.19
N ALA A 344 -64.17 76.81 -3.48
CA ALA A 344 -63.79 75.49 -3.97
C ALA A 344 -62.35 75.12 -3.56
N ASP A 345 -61.42 76.08 -3.66
CA ASP A 345 -60.02 75.92 -3.25
C ASP A 345 -59.94 75.62 -1.74
N LEU A 346 -60.63 76.40 -0.90
CA LEU A 346 -60.69 76.20 0.55
C LEU A 346 -61.37 74.88 0.96
N LEU A 347 -62.38 74.41 0.21
CA LEU A 347 -63.01 73.11 0.45
C LEU A 347 -62.05 71.94 0.10
N MET A 348 -61.25 72.08 -0.95
CA MET A 348 -60.21 71.11 -1.30
C MET A 348 -59.10 71.07 -0.25
N GLU A 349 -58.67 72.23 0.23
CA GLU A 349 -57.68 72.34 1.31
C GLU A 349 -58.21 71.79 2.64
N GLN A 350 -59.47 72.08 2.99
CA GLN A 350 -60.14 71.46 4.14
C GLN A 350 -60.18 69.93 4.04
N GLY A 351 -60.56 69.39 2.89
CA GLY A 351 -60.58 67.93 2.66
C GLY A 351 -59.20 67.29 2.79
N ARG A 352 -58.16 67.96 2.28
CA ARG A 352 -56.75 67.52 2.42
C ARG A 352 -56.30 67.53 3.89
N LEU A 353 -56.60 68.61 4.62
CA LEU A 353 -56.21 68.77 6.03
C LEU A 353 -56.94 67.77 6.92
N GLN A 354 -58.23 67.49 6.66
CA GLN A 354 -58.99 66.46 7.36
C GLN A 354 -58.38 65.07 7.17
N LEU A 355 -58.08 64.68 5.92
CA LEU A 355 -57.51 63.38 5.61
C LEU A 355 -56.13 63.16 6.26
N GLU A 356 -55.32 64.22 6.38
CA GLU A 356 -54.03 64.16 7.06
C GLU A 356 -54.17 64.13 8.60
N ALA A 357 -55.20 64.78 9.17
CA ALA A 357 -55.53 64.68 10.59
C ALA A 357 -56.07 63.27 10.96
N ASP A 358 -56.88 62.66 10.10
CA ASP A 358 -57.39 61.30 10.26
C ASP A 358 -56.21 60.30 10.22
N ARG A 359 -55.30 60.44 9.24
CA ARG A 359 -54.04 59.68 9.17
C ARG A 359 -53.18 59.85 10.41
N HIS A 360 -52.99 61.08 10.90
CA HIS A 360 -52.21 61.31 12.12
C HIS A 360 -52.84 60.60 13.33
N THR A 361 -54.16 60.63 13.41
CA THR A 361 -54.94 59.96 14.47
C THR A 361 -54.76 58.44 14.42
N ASP A 362 -54.78 57.82 13.23
CA ASP A 362 -54.53 56.38 13.07
C ASP A 362 -53.06 56.00 13.31
N ASN A 363 -52.11 56.85 12.91
CA ASN A 363 -50.68 56.66 13.23
C ASN A 363 -50.43 56.68 14.75
N ILE A 364 -51.15 57.52 15.51
CA ILE A 364 -51.08 57.51 16.99
C ILE A 364 -51.63 56.19 17.55
N LYS A 365 -52.79 55.70 17.05
CA LYS A 365 -53.36 54.41 17.46
C LYS A 365 -52.39 53.25 17.19
N ASN A 366 -51.75 53.24 16.02
CA ASN A 366 -50.83 52.19 15.63
C ASN A 366 -49.58 52.19 16.50
N ARG A 367 -48.93 53.35 16.67
CA ARG A 367 -47.78 53.55 17.59
C ARG A 367 -48.08 53.05 19.00
N ASP A 368 -49.24 53.43 19.55
CA ASP A 368 -49.59 53.09 20.93
C ASP A 368 -50.00 51.61 21.07
N ASN A 369 -50.54 50.99 20.03
CA ASN A 369 -50.73 49.54 19.97
C ASN A 369 -49.39 48.78 19.91
N GLU A 370 -48.45 49.23 19.08
CA GLU A 370 -47.11 48.64 18.95
C GLU A 370 -46.34 48.71 20.27
N VAL A 371 -46.27 49.90 20.88
CA VAL A 371 -45.59 50.11 22.17
C VAL A 371 -46.18 49.22 23.26
N ARG A 372 -47.51 49.12 23.37
CA ARG A 372 -48.17 48.21 24.33
C ARG A 372 -47.88 46.72 24.06
N SER A 373 -47.79 46.32 22.78
CA SER A 373 -47.48 44.93 22.43
C SER A 373 -46.02 44.56 22.77
N LEU A 374 -45.09 45.50 22.55
CA LEU A 374 -43.68 45.30 22.83
C LEU A 374 -43.36 45.44 24.33
N SER A 375 -44.05 46.32 25.06
CA SER A 375 -43.94 46.41 26.53
C SER A 375 -44.44 45.13 27.20
N SER A 376 -45.55 44.56 26.72
CA SER A 376 -46.08 43.28 27.21
C SER A 376 -45.12 42.12 26.92
N TYR A 377 -44.49 42.09 25.73
CA TYR A 377 -43.49 41.08 25.38
C TYR A 377 -42.18 41.20 26.18
N LEU A 378 -41.78 42.43 26.56
CA LEU A 378 -40.57 42.72 27.33
C LEU A 378 -40.79 42.81 28.85
N GLU A 379 -41.98 42.45 29.33
CA GLU A 379 -42.40 42.49 30.74
C GLU A 379 -42.18 43.89 31.39
N MET A 380 -42.48 44.95 30.64
CA MET A 380 -42.35 46.35 31.09
C MET A 380 -43.67 46.91 31.64
N GLU A 381 -43.70 47.17 32.95
CA GLU A 381 -44.83 47.80 33.63
C GLU A 381 -45.05 49.27 33.22
N GLY A 382 -46.31 49.73 33.26
CA GLY A 382 -46.67 51.16 33.10
C GLY A 382 -47.16 51.56 31.71
N TYR A 383 -47.27 50.60 30.78
CA TYR A 383 -47.62 50.82 29.37
C TYR A 383 -48.93 50.13 28.94
N ASP A 384 -49.80 49.77 29.89
CA ASP A 384 -51.04 49.04 29.61
C ASP A 384 -52.20 49.93 29.13
N ARG A 385 -52.14 51.23 29.45
CA ARG A 385 -53.22 52.20 29.23
C ARG A 385 -52.87 53.20 28.11
N LEU A 386 -53.67 53.14 27.05
CA LEU A 386 -53.62 54.06 25.91
C LEU A 386 -54.47 55.31 26.18
N PRO A 387 -54.21 56.46 25.51
CA PRO A 387 -53.04 56.77 24.69
C PRO A 387 -51.82 57.16 25.54
N PHE A 388 -50.62 57.08 24.95
CA PHE A 388 -49.38 57.43 25.66
C PHE A 388 -48.99 58.90 25.52
N SER A 389 -48.56 59.49 26.64
CA SER A 389 -47.89 60.79 26.65
C SER A 389 -46.48 60.70 26.08
N THR A 390 -45.94 61.82 25.58
CA THR A 390 -44.57 61.91 25.04
C THR A 390 -43.53 61.43 26.06
N LEU A 391 -43.71 61.77 27.34
CA LEU A 391 -42.84 61.34 28.44
C LEU A 391 -42.83 59.81 28.64
N GLN A 392 -43.98 59.14 28.48
CA GLN A 392 -44.03 57.67 28.52
C GLN A 392 -43.31 57.06 27.31
N LEU A 393 -43.45 57.64 26.12
CA LEU A 393 -42.79 57.14 24.91
C LEU A 393 -41.26 57.32 24.97
N GLU A 394 -40.78 58.45 25.49
CA GLU A 394 -39.36 58.69 25.76
C GLU A 394 -38.81 57.76 26.84
N SER A 395 -39.59 57.49 27.89
CA SER A 395 -39.26 56.51 28.93
C SER A 395 -39.16 55.10 28.34
N PHE A 396 -40.16 54.68 27.55
CA PHE A 396 -40.20 53.38 26.90
C PHE A 396 -39.00 53.17 25.98
N HIS A 397 -38.73 54.12 25.08
CA HIS A 397 -37.60 54.04 24.15
C HIS A 397 -36.26 53.97 24.89
N ARG A 398 -36.12 54.70 26.01
CA ARG A 398 -34.93 54.65 26.87
C ARG A 398 -34.77 53.30 27.57
N GLN A 399 -35.85 52.73 28.11
CA GLN A 399 -35.85 51.43 28.78
C GLN A 399 -35.56 50.29 27.80
N VAL A 400 -36.20 50.28 26.62
CA VAL A 400 -35.93 49.31 25.55
C VAL A 400 -34.47 49.40 25.09
N LYS A 401 -33.96 50.61 24.84
CA LYS A 401 -32.57 50.80 24.45
C LYS A 401 -31.59 50.34 25.53
N GLN A 402 -31.83 50.68 26.79
CA GLN A 402 -30.98 50.27 27.92
C GLN A 402 -30.96 48.73 28.08
N ARG A 403 -32.11 48.06 27.95
CA ARG A 403 -32.16 46.60 28.03
C ARG A 403 -31.46 45.94 26.84
N LEU A 404 -31.61 46.47 25.62
CA LEU A 404 -30.87 46.02 24.44
C LEU A 404 -29.35 46.20 24.60
N GLU A 405 -28.91 47.33 25.18
CA GLU A 405 -27.49 47.59 25.51
C GLU A 405 -26.96 46.53 26.50
N GLN A 406 -27.75 46.17 27.52
CA GLN A 406 -27.41 45.15 28.51
C GLN A 406 -27.34 43.74 27.90
N GLU A 407 -28.33 43.31 27.11
CA GLU A 407 -28.32 41.99 26.47
C GLU A 407 -27.19 41.86 25.43
N ASN A 408 -26.83 42.94 24.75
CA ASN A 408 -25.64 42.95 23.86
C ASN A 408 -24.33 42.82 24.66
N GLN A 409 -24.25 43.43 25.86
CA GLN A 409 -23.07 43.30 26.74
C GLN A 409 -22.95 41.90 27.34
N THR A 410 -24.04 41.29 27.83
CA THR A 410 -24.02 39.91 28.35
C THR A 410 -23.69 38.91 27.24
N ALA A 411 -24.28 39.05 26.04
CA ALA A 411 -23.93 38.23 24.89
C ALA A 411 -22.45 38.37 24.50
N SER A 412 -21.91 39.59 24.48
CA SER A 412 -20.48 39.84 24.18
C SER A 412 -19.54 39.24 25.22
N GLN A 413 -19.88 39.35 26.50
CA GLN A 413 -19.13 38.71 27.60
C GLN A 413 -19.14 37.19 27.44
N VAL A 414 -20.31 36.58 27.24
CA VAL A 414 -20.45 35.13 27.05
C VAL A 414 -19.68 34.63 25.82
N MET A 415 -19.64 35.39 24.71
CA MET A 415 -18.82 35.05 23.56
C MET A 415 -17.32 35.08 23.88
N ALA A 416 -16.83 36.10 24.57
CA ALA A 416 -15.42 36.17 25.00
C ALA A 416 -15.06 35.02 25.95
N ASP A 417 -15.94 34.73 26.92
CA ASP A 417 -15.83 33.62 27.86
C ASP A 417 -15.76 32.24 27.17
N PHE A 418 -16.42 32.08 26.02
CA PHE A 418 -16.33 30.86 25.21
C PHE A 418 -15.07 30.83 24.34
N GLN A 419 -14.67 31.95 23.73
CA GLN A 419 -13.44 32.06 22.94
C GLN A 419 -12.18 31.77 23.77
N GLU A 420 -12.10 32.28 25.00
CA GLU A 420 -10.96 31.97 25.88
C GLU A 420 -10.91 30.47 26.22
N LYS A 421 -12.06 29.87 26.57
CA LYS A 421 -12.16 28.43 26.87
C LYS A 421 -11.82 27.57 25.66
N GLU A 422 -12.24 27.97 24.45
CA GLU A 422 -11.86 27.33 23.20
C GLU A 422 -10.35 27.41 22.97
N GLN A 423 -9.74 28.59 23.14
CA GLN A 423 -8.30 28.79 22.99
C GLN A 423 -7.49 27.95 24.01
N GLN A 424 -7.93 27.89 25.27
CA GLN A 424 -7.33 27.03 26.30
C GLN A 424 -7.42 25.54 25.92
N LYS A 425 -8.54 25.08 25.33
CA LYS A 425 -8.67 23.70 24.84
C LYS A 425 -7.78 23.44 23.62
N GLN A 426 -7.65 24.40 22.70
CA GLN A 426 -6.79 24.27 21.53
C GLN A 426 -5.31 24.16 21.93
N GLN A 427 -4.83 24.99 22.86
CA GLN A 427 -3.48 24.88 23.43
C GLN A 427 -3.24 23.49 24.05
N SER A 428 -4.21 22.96 24.81
CA SER A 428 -4.12 21.61 25.39
C SER A 428 -4.09 20.50 24.33
N ILE A 429 -4.81 20.66 23.22
CA ILE A 429 -4.77 19.73 22.07
C ILE A 429 -3.38 19.74 21.42
N ASP A 430 -2.80 20.92 21.17
CA ASP A 430 -1.50 21.03 20.51
C ASP A 430 -0.34 20.57 21.42
N GLU A 431 -0.38 20.85 22.73
CA GLU A 431 0.51 20.22 23.72
C GLU A 431 0.50 18.68 23.63
N MET A 432 -0.68 18.08 23.50
CA MET A 432 -0.83 16.63 23.37
C MET A 432 -0.38 16.11 22.00
N ARG A 433 -0.45 16.94 20.96
CA ARG A 433 0.05 16.68 19.61
C ARG A 433 1.58 16.67 19.57
N ASP A 434 2.23 17.60 20.26
CA ASP A 434 3.68 17.67 20.39
C ASP A 434 4.22 16.52 21.24
N LYS A 435 3.57 16.21 22.37
CA LYS A 435 3.89 15.01 23.18
C LYS A 435 3.75 13.73 22.35
N LYS A 436 2.69 13.62 21.53
CA LYS A 436 2.49 12.49 20.62
C LYS A 436 3.63 12.38 19.59
N THR A 437 3.90 13.45 18.84
CA THR A 437 4.91 13.39 17.75
C THR A 437 6.33 13.21 18.29
N GLY A 438 6.65 13.75 19.47
CA GLY A 438 7.91 13.46 20.18
C GLY A 438 8.06 11.99 20.58
N LEU A 439 6.97 11.36 21.04
CA LEU A 439 6.94 9.92 21.32
C LEU A 439 7.05 9.08 20.05
N GLU A 440 6.37 9.46 18.96
CA GLU A 440 6.44 8.76 17.67
C GLU A 440 7.87 8.78 17.09
N ARG A 441 8.53 9.95 17.06
CA ARG A 441 9.96 10.07 16.71
C ARG A 441 10.87 9.24 17.62
N THR A 442 10.56 9.16 18.92
CA THR A 442 11.32 8.34 19.87
C THR A 442 11.16 6.84 19.58
N VAL A 443 9.95 6.38 19.23
CA VAL A 443 9.68 4.99 18.83
C VAL A 443 10.40 4.64 17.53
N GLU A 444 10.42 5.54 16.57
CA GLU A 444 11.13 5.39 15.29
C GLU A 444 12.65 5.27 15.49
N LEU A 445 13.27 6.20 16.23
CA LEU A 445 14.69 6.16 16.57
C LEU A 445 15.09 4.86 17.30
N LYS A 446 14.22 4.35 18.19
CA LYS A 446 14.45 3.06 18.89
C LYS A 446 14.29 1.86 17.95
N ARG A 447 13.41 1.93 16.95
CA ARG A 447 13.30 0.92 15.87
C ARG A 447 14.58 0.85 15.04
N ASP A 448 15.12 1.99 14.63
CA ASP A 448 16.36 2.05 13.84
C ASP A 448 17.57 1.55 14.63
N LEU A 449 17.68 1.91 15.91
CA LEU A 449 18.68 1.37 16.81
C LEU A 449 18.53 -0.16 16.96
N GLN A 450 17.30 -0.68 17.08
CA GLN A 450 17.04 -2.11 17.14
C GLN A 450 17.42 -2.81 15.82
N GLY A 451 17.12 -2.22 14.66
CA GLY A 451 17.50 -2.73 13.35
C GLY A 451 19.03 -2.79 13.17
N LYS A 452 19.74 -1.72 13.53
CA LYS A 452 21.21 -1.67 13.53
C LYS A 452 21.81 -2.76 14.44
N LYS A 453 21.30 -2.91 15.66
CA LYS A 453 21.77 -3.97 16.59
C LYS A 453 21.41 -5.39 16.12
N GLN A 454 20.29 -5.59 15.42
CA GLN A 454 19.99 -6.87 14.76
C GLN A 454 20.95 -7.18 13.60
N GLN A 455 21.40 -6.17 12.84
CA GLN A 455 22.38 -6.37 11.79
C GLN A 455 23.79 -6.61 12.35
N GLU A 456 24.21 -5.91 13.40
CA GLU A 456 25.44 -6.23 14.14
C GLU A 456 25.43 -7.68 14.65
N LEU A 457 24.33 -8.12 15.26
CA LEU A 457 24.16 -9.51 15.71
C LEU A 457 24.19 -10.54 14.57
N ARG A 458 23.77 -10.18 13.35
CA ARG A 458 23.94 -11.04 12.16
C ARG A 458 25.40 -11.13 11.76
N ASN A 459 26.10 -10.00 11.70
CA ASN A 459 27.52 -9.94 11.35
C ASN A 459 28.36 -10.78 12.34
N PHE A 460 28.16 -10.58 13.65
CA PHE A 460 28.85 -11.38 14.68
C PHE A 460 28.52 -12.88 14.60
N ARG A 461 27.29 -13.27 14.23
CA ARG A 461 26.95 -14.69 13.99
C ARG A 461 27.69 -15.26 12.78
N THR A 462 27.85 -14.51 11.69
CA THR A 462 28.64 -14.97 10.54
C THR A 462 30.13 -15.06 10.85
N GLU A 463 30.68 -14.19 11.71
CA GLU A 463 32.06 -14.30 12.16
C GLU A 463 32.28 -15.47 13.14
N LEU A 464 31.34 -15.72 14.04
CA LEU A 464 31.34 -16.90 14.90
C LEU A 464 31.27 -18.20 14.08
N GLN A 465 30.42 -18.29 13.07
CA GLN A 465 30.37 -19.45 12.17
C GLN A 465 31.68 -19.66 11.39
N ARG A 466 32.37 -18.57 11.01
CA ARG A 466 33.72 -18.66 10.41
C ARG A 466 34.74 -19.21 11.41
N LEU A 467 34.67 -18.80 12.69
CA LEU A 467 35.54 -19.31 13.76
C LEU A 467 35.25 -20.76 14.13
N GLU A 468 33.97 -21.17 14.17
CA GLU A 468 33.55 -22.57 14.35
C GLU A 468 34.13 -23.45 13.23
N GLY A 469 34.08 -23.00 11.97
CA GLY A 469 34.69 -23.69 10.83
C GLY A 469 36.22 -23.85 10.96
N SER A 470 36.92 -22.84 11.46
CA SER A 470 38.35 -22.94 11.79
C SER A 470 38.62 -23.92 12.93
N SER A 471 37.73 -24.01 13.92
CA SER A 471 37.86 -24.93 15.05
C SER A 471 37.69 -26.40 14.63
N SER A 472 36.73 -26.70 13.76
CA SER A 472 36.63 -28.06 13.18
C SER A 472 37.86 -28.44 12.35
N ARG A 473 38.43 -27.48 11.60
CA ARG A 473 39.66 -27.69 10.83
C ARG A 473 40.88 -27.97 11.72
N LEU A 474 40.92 -27.37 12.91
CA LEU A 474 41.94 -27.67 13.93
C LEU A 474 41.77 -29.08 14.50
N GLN A 475 40.55 -29.51 14.83
CA GLN A 475 40.31 -30.88 15.32
C GLN A 475 40.59 -31.96 14.26
N GLU A 476 40.36 -31.67 12.98
CA GLU A 476 40.80 -32.54 11.87
C GLU A 476 42.33 -32.69 11.87
N LEU A 477 43.07 -31.58 11.94
CA LEU A 477 44.54 -31.57 11.97
C LEU A 477 45.12 -32.24 13.25
N GLU A 478 44.52 -32.05 14.42
CA GLU A 478 44.90 -32.76 15.66
C GLU A 478 44.66 -34.27 15.53
N SER A 479 43.59 -34.69 14.83
CA SER A 479 43.31 -36.10 14.58
C SER A 479 44.28 -36.73 13.57
N GLU A 480 44.68 -35.99 12.54
CA GLU A 480 45.71 -36.41 11.58
C GLU A 480 47.09 -36.49 12.24
N LEU A 481 47.48 -35.49 13.05
CA LEU A 481 48.72 -35.50 13.83
C LEU A 481 48.76 -36.70 14.77
N SER A 482 47.69 -36.93 15.55
CA SER A 482 47.61 -38.05 16.49
C SER A 482 47.58 -39.43 15.82
N LYS A 483 47.24 -39.52 14.52
CA LYS A 483 47.44 -40.74 13.72
C LYS A 483 48.91 -40.89 13.32
N ALA A 484 49.49 -39.84 12.72
CA ALA A 484 50.89 -39.85 12.29
C ALA A 484 51.86 -40.15 13.45
N GLU A 485 51.61 -39.62 14.65
CA GLU A 485 52.36 -39.92 15.86
C GLU A 485 52.25 -41.40 16.27
N ARG A 486 51.06 -42.00 16.18
CA ARG A 486 50.85 -43.43 16.49
C ARG A 486 51.43 -44.35 15.43
N GLU A 487 51.33 -44.00 14.16
CA GLU A 487 51.96 -44.70 13.05
C GLU A 487 53.49 -44.67 13.20
N LEU A 488 54.07 -43.49 13.47
CA LEU A 488 55.49 -43.32 13.79
C LEU A 488 55.91 -44.14 15.02
N GLN A 489 55.17 -44.06 16.13
CA GLN A 489 55.48 -44.81 17.35
C GLN A 489 55.42 -46.33 17.14
N SER A 490 54.43 -46.82 16.37
CA SER A 490 54.34 -48.24 16.01
C SER A 490 55.49 -48.68 15.09
N THR A 491 55.92 -47.80 14.17
CA THR A 491 57.05 -48.06 13.28
C THR A 491 58.34 -48.15 14.09
N VAL A 492 58.56 -47.24 15.05
CA VAL A 492 59.71 -47.23 15.95
C VAL A 492 59.74 -48.44 16.90
N GLN A 493 58.58 -48.92 17.38
CA GLN A 493 58.52 -50.13 18.22
C GLN A 493 58.68 -51.44 17.43
N ASN A 494 58.30 -51.46 16.15
CA ASN A 494 58.43 -52.63 15.28
C ASN A 494 59.77 -52.69 14.52
N SER A 495 60.59 -51.64 14.55
CA SER A 495 61.92 -51.60 13.93
C SER A 495 63.03 -51.97 14.93
N ASN A 496 63.74 -53.07 14.70
CA ASN A 496 64.90 -53.43 15.51
C ASN A 496 66.12 -52.59 15.07
N VAL A 497 66.25 -51.40 15.67
CA VAL A 497 67.14 -50.32 15.19
C VAL A 497 68.62 -50.73 15.08
N GLU A 498 69.12 -51.65 15.90
CA GLU A 498 70.51 -52.13 15.81
C GLU A 498 70.72 -53.19 14.70
N GLU A 499 69.73 -54.04 14.39
CA GLU A 499 69.80 -54.91 13.20
C GLU A 499 69.77 -54.06 11.93
N LEU A 500 68.87 -53.08 11.84
CA LEU A 500 68.80 -52.16 10.71
C LEU A 500 70.06 -51.31 10.54
N LYS A 501 70.78 -50.97 11.61
CA LYS A 501 72.10 -50.33 11.53
C LYS A 501 73.17 -51.28 10.97
N ALA A 502 73.20 -52.53 11.42
CA ALA A 502 74.14 -53.53 10.90
C ALA A 502 73.88 -53.81 9.41
N GLU A 503 72.61 -53.97 9.04
CA GLU A 503 72.16 -54.14 7.65
C GLU A 503 72.50 -52.92 6.80
N VAL A 504 72.33 -51.69 7.30
CA VAL A 504 72.76 -50.46 6.59
C VAL A 504 74.27 -50.39 6.40
N VAL A 505 75.10 -50.91 7.33
CA VAL A 505 76.56 -50.96 7.16
C VAL A 505 76.97 -51.98 6.11
N GLU A 506 76.38 -53.19 6.11
CA GLU A 506 76.64 -54.19 5.07
C GLU A 506 76.09 -53.75 3.71
N LEU A 507 74.90 -53.15 3.62
CA LEU A 507 74.37 -52.58 2.37
C LEU A 507 75.19 -51.39 1.86
N GLN A 508 75.81 -50.59 2.73
CA GLN A 508 76.77 -49.56 2.32
C GLN A 508 78.08 -50.17 1.79
N ARG A 509 78.53 -51.27 2.37
CA ARG A 509 79.69 -52.03 1.87
C ARG A 509 79.39 -52.70 0.53
N GLU A 510 78.27 -53.42 0.43
CA GLU A 510 77.81 -54.06 -0.80
C GLU A 510 77.60 -53.01 -1.90
N LYS A 511 76.98 -51.87 -1.59
CA LYS A 511 76.92 -50.74 -2.52
C LYS A 511 78.30 -50.28 -2.96
N ALA A 512 79.29 -50.17 -2.06
CA ALA A 512 80.64 -49.75 -2.43
C ALA A 512 81.39 -50.80 -3.27
N GLU A 513 81.03 -52.08 -3.18
CA GLU A 513 81.52 -53.14 -4.08
C GLU A 513 80.77 -53.12 -5.41
N LEU A 514 79.45 -52.89 -5.42
CA LEU A 514 78.61 -52.71 -6.61
C LEU A 514 78.96 -51.45 -7.41
N ASP A 515 79.23 -50.32 -6.77
CA ASP A 515 79.72 -49.08 -7.41
C ASP A 515 81.10 -49.31 -8.08
N ARG A 516 81.91 -50.25 -7.57
CA ARG A 516 83.19 -50.65 -8.20
C ARG A 516 82.97 -51.59 -9.37
N THR A 517 82.11 -52.60 -9.26
CA THR A 517 81.80 -53.49 -10.37
C THR A 517 81.05 -52.76 -11.48
N GLN A 518 80.17 -51.81 -11.17
CA GLN A 518 79.52 -50.96 -12.17
C GLN A 518 80.57 -50.13 -12.92
N ARG A 519 81.49 -49.44 -12.23
CA ARG A 519 82.58 -48.68 -12.90
C ARG A 519 83.53 -49.57 -13.72
N HIS A 520 83.65 -50.85 -13.39
CA HIS A 520 84.36 -51.82 -14.20
C HIS A 520 83.56 -52.21 -15.45
N LEU A 521 82.28 -52.50 -15.31
CA LEU A 521 81.35 -52.85 -16.38
C LEU A 521 81.05 -51.66 -17.32
N ASP A 522 81.04 -50.44 -16.82
CA ASP A 522 80.92 -49.21 -17.63
C ASP A 522 82.16 -49.02 -18.52
N LYS A 523 83.36 -49.29 -17.98
CA LYS A 523 84.60 -49.35 -18.77
C LYS A 523 84.59 -50.49 -19.79
N GLU A 524 84.08 -51.67 -19.41
CA GLU A 524 83.90 -52.76 -20.36
C GLU A 524 82.84 -52.41 -21.42
N MET A 525 81.80 -51.66 -21.10
CA MET A 525 80.85 -51.13 -22.09
C MET A 525 81.48 -50.07 -23.00
N GLU A 526 82.39 -49.22 -22.53
CA GLU A 526 83.13 -48.32 -23.42
C GLU A 526 84.03 -49.10 -24.40
N THR A 527 84.73 -50.15 -23.94
CA THR A 527 85.51 -51.02 -24.83
C THR A 527 84.59 -51.84 -25.76
N LEU A 528 83.44 -52.33 -25.28
CA LEU A 528 82.47 -53.05 -26.11
C LEU A 528 81.81 -52.14 -27.15
N ASN A 529 81.52 -50.88 -26.82
CA ASN A 529 80.93 -49.90 -27.74
C ASN A 529 81.94 -49.42 -28.79
N THR A 530 83.22 -49.25 -28.42
CA THR A 530 84.28 -48.97 -29.40
C THR A 530 84.53 -50.18 -30.31
N HIS A 531 84.56 -51.40 -29.77
CA HIS A 531 84.57 -52.64 -30.57
C HIS A 531 83.32 -52.79 -31.46
N THR A 532 82.13 -52.42 -30.97
CA THR A 532 80.88 -52.47 -31.75
C THR A 532 80.85 -51.42 -32.85
N THR A 533 81.42 -50.24 -32.60
CA THR A 533 81.57 -49.19 -33.62
C THR A 533 82.53 -49.64 -34.73
N ALA A 534 83.69 -50.20 -34.35
CA ALA A 534 84.63 -50.81 -35.29
C ALA A 534 84.01 -52.01 -36.05
N ARG A 535 83.15 -52.80 -35.39
CA ARG A 535 82.41 -53.90 -36.01
C ARG A 535 81.37 -53.40 -37.01
N THR A 536 80.60 -52.37 -36.68
CA THR A 536 79.65 -51.74 -37.62
C THR A 536 80.37 -51.14 -38.84
N GLN A 537 81.55 -50.55 -38.66
CA GLN A 537 82.40 -50.11 -39.76
C GLN A 537 82.91 -51.29 -40.61
N MET A 538 83.33 -52.40 -39.98
CA MET A 538 83.67 -53.64 -40.68
C MET A 538 82.49 -54.25 -41.43
N ASP A 539 81.27 -54.22 -40.87
CA ASP A 539 80.06 -54.72 -41.52
C ASP A 539 79.65 -53.83 -42.70
N MET A 540 79.83 -52.50 -42.62
CA MET A 540 79.68 -51.59 -43.77
C MET A 540 80.73 -51.88 -44.85
N LEU A 541 82.02 -51.98 -44.50
CA LEU A 541 83.08 -52.30 -45.47
C LEU A 541 82.93 -53.70 -46.08
N THR A 542 82.40 -54.66 -45.30
CA THR A 542 82.04 -55.99 -45.79
C THR A 542 80.83 -55.95 -46.72
N ARG A 543 79.86 -55.06 -46.47
CA ARG A 543 78.71 -54.84 -47.36
C ARG A 543 79.11 -54.15 -48.66
N ASP A 544 79.97 -53.13 -48.62
CA ASP A 544 80.57 -52.52 -49.81
C ASP A 544 81.37 -53.57 -50.60
N LYS A 545 82.15 -54.41 -49.91
CA LYS A 545 82.82 -55.55 -50.52
C LYS A 545 81.83 -56.51 -51.18
N THR A 546 80.73 -56.90 -50.53
CA THR A 546 79.75 -57.81 -51.15
C THR A 546 79.02 -57.15 -52.32
N GLU A 547 78.73 -55.85 -52.30
CA GLU A 547 78.21 -55.15 -53.47
C GLU A 547 79.21 -55.08 -54.63
N LYS A 548 80.51 -54.93 -54.36
CA LYS A 548 81.56 -55.03 -55.38
C LYS A 548 81.72 -56.46 -55.90
N GLU A 549 81.62 -57.46 -55.04
CA GLU A 549 81.59 -58.87 -55.46
C GLU A 549 80.30 -59.19 -56.24
N GLU A 550 79.17 -58.57 -55.95
CA GLU A 550 77.91 -58.69 -56.70
C GLU A 550 78.00 -57.99 -58.08
N GLN A 551 78.67 -56.84 -58.17
CA GLN A 551 79.01 -56.19 -59.44
C GLN A 551 79.93 -57.09 -60.28
N VAL A 552 80.96 -57.68 -59.67
CA VAL A 552 81.83 -58.68 -60.34
C VAL A 552 81.05 -59.95 -60.72
N ARG A 553 80.11 -60.41 -59.89
CA ARG A 553 79.28 -61.60 -60.16
C ARG A 553 78.31 -61.36 -61.31
N LYS A 554 77.73 -60.16 -61.43
CA LYS A 554 76.91 -59.73 -62.57
C LYS A 554 77.73 -59.58 -63.86
N ILE A 555 78.96 -59.06 -63.77
CA ILE A 555 79.88 -59.02 -64.93
C ILE A 555 80.28 -60.44 -65.35
N LYS A 556 80.58 -61.32 -64.37
CA LYS A 556 80.82 -62.75 -64.63
C LYS A 556 79.63 -63.39 -65.34
N SER A 557 78.43 -63.37 -64.75
CA SER A 557 77.27 -64.08 -65.32
C SER A 557 76.93 -63.59 -66.73
N ARG A 558 77.01 -62.28 -66.97
CA ARG A 558 76.74 -61.66 -68.28
C ARG A 558 77.71 -62.08 -69.40
N HIS A 559 78.88 -62.62 -69.06
CA HIS A 559 79.87 -63.15 -69.99
C HIS A 559 80.26 -64.61 -69.68
N ASN A 560 79.47 -65.30 -68.84
CA ASN A 560 79.83 -66.63 -68.37
C ASN A 560 79.60 -67.67 -69.45
N GLU A 561 78.46 -67.61 -70.15
CA GLU A 561 78.15 -68.54 -71.24
C GLU A 561 79.11 -68.35 -72.42
N ASP A 562 79.39 -67.10 -72.80
CA ASP A 562 80.41 -66.75 -73.81
C ASP A 562 81.77 -67.40 -73.48
N LEU A 563 82.33 -67.14 -72.30
CA LEU A 563 83.67 -67.59 -71.93
C LEU A 563 83.74 -69.08 -71.58
N VAL A 564 82.71 -69.64 -70.94
CA VAL A 564 82.65 -71.09 -70.65
C VAL A 564 82.44 -71.90 -71.93
N SER A 565 81.69 -71.41 -72.92
CA SER A 565 81.57 -72.11 -74.22
C SER A 565 82.90 -72.20 -74.97
N LEU A 566 83.76 -71.18 -74.83
CA LEU A 566 85.07 -71.12 -75.49
C LEU A 566 86.18 -71.88 -74.73
N LEU A 567 86.20 -71.81 -73.39
CA LEU A 567 87.28 -72.38 -72.56
C LEU A 567 86.90 -73.65 -71.78
N GLY A 568 85.61 -73.99 -71.68
CA GLY A 568 85.09 -75.05 -70.79
C GLY A 568 84.99 -74.65 -69.31
N TYR A 569 85.55 -73.51 -68.91
CA TYR A 569 85.51 -72.95 -67.56
C TYR A 569 85.68 -71.42 -67.61
N PHE A 570 85.26 -70.70 -66.57
CA PHE A 570 85.48 -69.25 -66.49
C PHE A 570 86.92 -68.97 -66.01
N PRO A 571 87.81 -68.40 -66.85
CA PRO A 571 89.22 -68.25 -66.51
C PRO A 571 89.49 -67.14 -65.49
N ASN A 572 90.60 -67.26 -64.76
CA ASN A 572 91.21 -66.10 -64.09
C ASN A 572 91.94 -65.20 -65.10
N LYS A 573 92.35 -63.98 -64.70
CA LYS A 573 92.98 -63.00 -65.61
C LYS A 573 94.15 -63.59 -66.41
N ARG A 574 95.12 -64.21 -65.74
CA ARG A 574 96.28 -64.85 -66.40
C ARG A 574 95.85 -66.00 -67.30
N GLN A 575 94.93 -66.86 -66.86
CA GLN A 575 94.44 -67.98 -67.67
C GLN A 575 93.73 -67.52 -68.95
N LEU A 576 93.05 -66.37 -68.94
CA LEU A 576 92.44 -65.80 -70.14
C LEU A 576 93.52 -65.26 -71.09
N GLU A 577 94.50 -64.52 -70.56
CA GLU A 577 95.66 -64.01 -71.30
C GLU A 577 96.48 -65.16 -71.93
N ASP A 578 96.79 -66.19 -71.14
CA ASP A 578 97.51 -67.41 -71.56
C ASP A 578 96.72 -68.25 -72.56
N TRP A 579 95.39 -68.38 -72.42
CA TRP A 579 94.57 -69.14 -73.38
C TRP A 579 94.41 -68.42 -74.72
N ILE A 580 94.24 -67.09 -74.71
CA ILE A 580 94.23 -66.29 -75.95
C ILE A 580 95.57 -66.44 -76.68
N TYR A 581 96.69 -66.41 -75.94
CA TYR A 581 98.03 -66.66 -76.48
C TYR A 581 98.19 -68.11 -77.00
N ALA A 582 97.71 -69.10 -76.26
CA ALA A 582 97.78 -70.51 -76.64
C ALA A 582 96.93 -70.83 -77.88
N LYS A 583 95.69 -70.32 -77.98
CA LYS A 583 94.85 -70.51 -79.17
C LYS A 583 95.41 -69.80 -80.39
N SER A 584 96.00 -68.62 -80.23
CA SER A 584 96.76 -67.97 -81.31
C SER A 584 97.89 -68.86 -81.83
N LYS A 585 98.61 -69.54 -80.93
CA LYS A 585 99.66 -70.52 -81.28
C LYS A 585 99.10 -71.80 -81.91
N GLU A 586 97.97 -72.30 -81.44
CA GLU A 586 97.34 -73.54 -81.91
C GLU A 586 96.67 -73.39 -83.29
N VAL A 587 96.06 -72.24 -83.58
CA VAL A 587 95.56 -71.88 -84.93
C VAL A 587 96.71 -71.80 -85.95
N ASN A 588 97.87 -71.32 -85.54
CA ASN A 588 99.06 -71.32 -86.40
C ASN A 588 99.64 -72.74 -86.62
N ALA A 589 99.68 -73.60 -85.59
CA ALA A 589 100.27 -74.95 -85.70
C ALA A 589 99.32 -76.03 -86.28
N THR A 590 98.00 -75.82 -86.23
CA THR A 590 97.03 -76.67 -86.96
C THR A 590 97.18 -76.52 -88.48
N ARG A 591 97.61 -75.33 -88.93
CA ARG A 591 98.10 -75.05 -90.29
C ARG A 591 99.27 -75.97 -90.68
N ASP A 592 100.27 -76.13 -89.80
CA ASP A 592 101.42 -77.01 -90.02
C ASP A 592 101.07 -78.50 -89.94
N ARG A 593 100.12 -78.90 -89.08
CA ARG A 593 99.65 -80.30 -89.00
C ARG A 593 98.95 -80.75 -90.28
N LEU A 594 98.30 -79.84 -90.99
CA LEU A 594 97.72 -80.06 -92.32
C LEU A 594 98.80 -80.48 -93.35
N ALA A 595 100.02 -79.96 -93.23
CA ALA A 595 101.15 -80.33 -94.09
C ALA A 595 101.67 -81.75 -93.83
N LYS A 596 101.48 -82.32 -92.64
CA LYS A 596 101.87 -83.73 -92.33
C LYS A 596 100.77 -84.74 -92.61
N LEU A 597 99.48 -84.36 -92.51
CA LEU A 597 98.36 -85.27 -92.76
C LEU A 597 98.20 -85.73 -94.22
N LYS A 598 98.91 -85.11 -95.18
CA LYS A 598 99.04 -85.63 -96.54
C LYS A 598 99.90 -86.90 -96.65
N HIS A 599 100.84 -87.14 -95.72
CA HIS A 599 101.94 -88.08 -95.95
C HIS A 599 101.84 -89.45 -95.27
N VAL A 600 100.82 -89.68 -94.42
CA VAL A 600 100.66 -90.94 -93.66
C VAL A 600 99.27 -91.57 -93.82
N ARG A 601 98.36 -90.93 -94.58
CA ARG A 601 97.04 -91.48 -94.93
C ARG A 601 97.14 -92.51 -96.09
N GLU A 602 98.14 -93.39 -96.03
CA GLU A 602 98.33 -94.52 -96.96
C GLU A 602 98.42 -95.87 -96.22
N ALA A 603 98.36 -95.88 -94.88
CA ALA A 603 98.45 -97.08 -94.03
C ALA A 603 97.09 -97.69 -93.60
N ALA A 604 96.04 -97.56 -94.44
CA ALA A 604 94.64 -98.04 -94.24
C ALA A 604 93.87 -97.43 -93.05
N GLY A 605 92.52 -97.47 -92.95
CA GLY A 605 91.42 -97.83 -93.88
C GLY A 605 90.07 -97.52 -93.20
N ALA A 606 89.01 -97.04 -93.90
CA ALA A 606 87.92 -96.28 -93.22
C ALA A 606 86.48 -96.30 -93.82
N GLY A 607 85.48 -96.05 -92.94
CA GLY A 607 84.06 -95.67 -93.19
C GLY A 607 83.49 -94.94 -91.93
N SER A 608 82.59 -93.93 -91.98
CA SER A 608 81.17 -93.83 -92.44
C SER A 608 80.18 -93.96 -91.25
N ARG A 609 79.24 -93.06 -90.85
CA ARG A 609 78.54 -91.78 -91.30
C ARG A 609 77.80 -91.13 -90.06
N ASN A 610 77.02 -90.03 -89.97
CA ASN A 610 76.46 -88.98 -90.89
C ASN A 610 76.40 -87.51 -90.26
N THR A 611 75.28 -86.74 -90.28
CA THR A 611 75.27 -85.27 -90.65
C THR A 611 74.06 -84.35 -90.18
N GLU A 612 74.04 -83.06 -90.60
CA GLU A 612 73.00 -81.95 -90.56
C GLU A 612 72.66 -81.16 -89.23
N ASP A 613 71.80 -80.09 -89.25
CA ASP A 613 72.12 -78.62 -89.37
C ASP A 613 70.94 -77.64 -88.90
N PHE A 614 71.09 -76.29 -89.00
CA PHE A 614 70.09 -75.15 -89.05
C PHE A 614 69.39 -74.57 -87.76
N ILE A 615 68.86 -73.30 -87.64
CA ILE A 615 69.13 -71.95 -88.25
C ILE A 615 68.35 -70.71 -87.61
N SER A 616 68.94 -69.49 -87.58
CA SER A 616 68.38 -68.10 -87.75
C SER A 616 67.69 -67.18 -86.65
N CYS A 617 68.17 -65.91 -86.57
CA CYS A 617 67.52 -64.55 -86.65
C CYS A 617 66.85 -63.66 -85.52
N SER A 618 67.39 -62.43 -85.35
CA SER A 618 66.76 -61.04 -85.28
C SER A 618 66.15 -60.30 -84.04
N LYS A 619 66.64 -59.05 -83.83
CA LYS A 619 66.06 -57.81 -83.16
C LYS A 619 65.74 -57.87 -81.64
N THR A 620 65.57 -56.80 -80.83
CA THR A 620 65.34 -55.33 -81.01
C THR A 620 65.83 -54.49 -79.78
N VAL A 621 65.91 -53.15 -79.90
CA VAL A 621 65.68 -52.00 -78.93
C VAL A 621 65.42 -52.33 -77.43
N HIS A 622 65.86 -51.61 -76.37
CA HIS A 622 66.43 -50.25 -76.10
C HIS A 622 67.43 -50.35 -74.92
N LYS A 623 68.31 -49.36 -74.72
CA LYS A 623 68.79 -48.92 -73.39
C LYS A 623 69.48 -47.56 -73.44
#